data_AF-A0A6F8ZWR1-F1
#
_entry.id   AF-A0A6F8ZWR1-F1
#
_cell.length_a   1.000
_cell.length_b   1.000
_cell.length_c   1.000
_cell.angle_alpha   90.00
_cell.angle_beta   90.00
_cell.angle_gamma   90.00
#
_symmetry.space_group_name_H-M   'P 1'
#
loop_
_entity.id
_entity.type
_entity.pdbx_description
1 polymer ?
#
loop_
_entity_poly.entity_id
_entity_poly.type
_entity_poly.pdbx_seq_one_letter_code
_entity_poly.pdbx_strand_id
1 'polypeptide(L)'
;MEPSEQQQMGPGSGSQEVNPVYLQQLRELDIPEEAAKQALLHTRNVSAEEAAMYYFNKLENELAAQVGHAAVGLYQALQEKNSWREMAWKWDHGGAKKVVVQGTNMAHLLELQALAMSLSLPTYLVQDAGRTQVEAGSRTVLAIVGEEEMVNNVTGSLKLL
;
A
#
# COMPACT_ATOMS: atom_id res chain seq x y z
N MET A 1 55.43 -21.00 -30.18
CA MET A 1 54.41 -20.50 -31.12
C MET A 1 53.51 -21.69 -31.35
N GLU A 2 52.46 -21.89 -30.57
CA GLU A 2 51.27 -21.05 -30.36
C GLU A 2 50.71 -21.23 -28.94
N PRO A 3 49.90 -20.28 -28.45
CA PRO A 3 48.77 -20.70 -27.64
C PRO A 3 47.46 -19.94 -27.95
N SER A 4 46.41 -20.74 -28.15
CA SER A 4 45.09 -20.56 -27.52
C SER A 4 44.16 -19.47 -28.06
N GLU A 5 43.35 -19.82 -29.05
CA GLU A 5 42.03 -19.18 -29.23
C GLU A 5 41.11 -19.58 -28.07
N GLN A 6 40.96 -18.68 -27.10
CA GLN A 6 39.91 -18.74 -26.10
C GLN A 6 38.57 -18.41 -26.76
N GLN A 7 37.73 -19.42 -26.97
CA GLN A 7 36.31 -19.20 -27.20
C GLN A 7 35.67 -18.71 -25.89
N GLN A 8 35.31 -17.42 -25.88
CA GLN A 8 34.46 -16.81 -24.86
C GLN A 8 33.06 -17.42 -24.92
N MET A 9 32.75 -18.30 -23.97
CA MET A 9 31.36 -18.61 -23.61
C MET A 9 30.88 -17.53 -22.65
N GLY A 10 30.15 -16.54 -23.17
CA GLY A 10 29.43 -15.57 -22.34
C GLY A 10 28.37 -16.26 -21.48
N PRO A 11 28.02 -15.71 -20.30
CA PRO A 11 26.93 -16.26 -19.50
C PRO A 11 25.63 -16.04 -20.27
N GLY A 12 24.98 -17.13 -20.67
CA GLY A 12 23.64 -17.08 -21.22
C GLY A 12 22.70 -16.45 -20.19
N SER A 13 22.30 -15.21 -20.43
CA SER A 13 21.16 -14.60 -19.77
C SER A 13 19.91 -15.34 -20.25
N GLY A 14 19.61 -16.47 -19.63
CA GLY A 14 18.33 -17.12 -19.80
C GLY A 14 17.27 -16.17 -19.25
N SER A 15 16.64 -15.38 -20.13
CA SER A 15 15.37 -14.76 -19.83
C SER A 15 14.43 -15.89 -19.41
N GLN A 16 14.20 -16.02 -18.11
CA GLN A 16 13.36 -17.07 -17.58
C GLN A 16 11.95 -16.76 -18.08
N GLU A 17 11.49 -17.45 -19.14
CA GLU A 17 10.15 -17.23 -19.67
C GLU A 17 9.11 -17.63 -18.60
N VAL A 18 8.05 -16.82 -18.49
CA VAL A 18 6.93 -17.11 -17.60
C VAL A 18 6.10 -18.25 -18.17
N ASN A 19 5.58 -19.12 -17.31
CA ASN A 19 4.70 -20.19 -17.75
C ASN A 19 3.37 -19.59 -18.27
N PRO A 20 3.00 -19.79 -19.56
CA PRO A 20 1.83 -19.15 -20.14
C PRO A 20 0.51 -19.69 -19.56
N VAL A 21 0.48 -20.93 -19.06
CA VAL A 21 -0.69 -21.52 -18.40
C VAL A 21 -0.92 -20.82 -17.06
N TYR A 22 0.14 -20.65 -16.26
CA TYR A 22 0.03 -19.98 -14.97
C TYR A 22 -0.28 -18.49 -15.14
N LEU A 23 0.28 -17.84 -16.15
CA LEU A 23 -0.05 -16.46 -16.48
C LEU A 23 -1.53 -16.31 -16.82
N GLN A 24 -2.10 -17.23 -17.60
CA GLN A 24 -3.52 -17.22 -17.92
C GLN A 24 -4.39 -17.43 -16.67
N GLN A 25 -4.02 -18.33 -15.77
CA GLN A 25 -4.72 -18.55 -14.50
C GLN A 25 -4.69 -17.30 -13.60
N LEU A 26 -3.56 -16.59 -13.52
CA LEU A 26 -3.47 -15.34 -12.74
C LEU A 26 -4.32 -14.22 -13.35
N ARG A 27 -4.45 -14.17 -14.68
CA ARG A 27 -5.34 -13.22 -15.36
C ARG A 27 -6.81 -13.49 -15.07
N GLU A 28 -7.20 -14.75 -14.92
CA GLU A 28 -8.56 -15.14 -14.50
C GLU A 28 -8.87 -14.73 -13.05
N LEU A 29 -7.84 -14.42 -12.24
CA LEU A 29 -7.96 -13.84 -10.90
C LEU A 29 -7.88 -12.31 -10.90
N ASP A 30 -8.01 -11.66 -12.07
CA ASP A 30 -7.89 -10.21 -12.26
C ASP A 30 -6.55 -9.62 -11.80
N ILE A 31 -5.49 -10.44 -11.72
CA ILE A 31 -4.14 -9.95 -11.39
C ILE A 31 -3.56 -9.25 -12.63
N PRO A 32 -3.08 -7.99 -12.51
CA PRO A 32 -2.48 -7.27 -13.62
C PRO A 32 -1.33 -8.06 -14.25
N GLU A 33 -1.28 -8.10 -15.59
CA GLU A 33 -0.34 -8.96 -16.33
C GLU A 33 1.12 -8.77 -15.91
N GLU A 34 1.56 -7.53 -15.75
CA GLU A 34 2.94 -7.23 -15.33
C GLU A 34 3.23 -7.70 -13.91
N ALA A 35 2.27 -7.56 -12.99
CA ALA A 35 2.40 -8.08 -11.63
C ALA A 35 2.39 -9.61 -11.60
N ALA A 36 1.55 -10.24 -12.43
CA ALA A 36 1.50 -11.69 -12.59
C ALA A 36 2.83 -12.24 -13.12
N LYS A 37 3.43 -11.60 -14.14
CA LYS A 37 4.76 -11.96 -14.65
C LYS A 37 5.83 -11.85 -13.58
N GLN A 38 5.86 -10.73 -12.84
CA GLN A 38 6.82 -10.53 -11.75
C GLN A 38 6.66 -11.60 -10.66
N ALA A 39 5.42 -11.92 -10.27
CA ALA A 39 5.13 -12.94 -9.27
C ALA A 39 5.62 -14.32 -9.73
N LEU A 40 5.33 -14.71 -10.98
CA LEU A 40 5.78 -15.98 -11.54
C LEU A 40 7.30 -16.10 -11.61
N LEU A 41 8.00 -15.01 -11.96
CA LEU A 41 9.47 -14.98 -11.95
C LEU A 41 10.00 -15.13 -10.53
N HIS A 42 9.39 -14.46 -9.56
CA HIS A 42 9.79 -14.53 -8.15
C HIS A 42 9.60 -15.93 -7.56
N THR A 43 8.45 -16.55 -7.84
CA THR A 43 8.14 -17.92 -7.39
C THR A 43 8.76 -18.99 -8.27
N ARG A 44 9.58 -18.61 -9.27
CA ARG A 44 10.29 -19.50 -10.19
C ARG A 44 9.35 -20.44 -10.98
N ASN A 45 8.17 -19.95 -11.34
CA ASN A 45 7.12 -20.71 -12.00
C ASN A 45 6.78 -22.03 -11.27
N VAL A 46 6.75 -22.04 -9.93
CA VAL A 46 6.38 -23.24 -9.16
C VAL A 46 4.91 -23.61 -9.42
N SER A 47 3.99 -22.67 -9.24
CA SER A 47 2.57 -22.80 -9.61
C SER A 47 1.91 -21.44 -9.72
N ALA A 48 0.67 -21.40 -10.25
CA ALA A 48 -0.13 -20.18 -10.25
C ALA A 48 -0.57 -19.79 -8.83
N GLU A 49 -0.91 -20.76 -7.99
CA GLU A 49 -1.33 -20.52 -6.60
C GLU A 49 -0.22 -19.84 -5.78
N GLU A 50 1.02 -20.31 -5.91
CA GLU A 50 2.17 -19.72 -5.22
C GLU A 50 2.41 -18.27 -5.67
N ALA A 51 2.30 -18.02 -6.98
CA ALA A 51 2.43 -16.66 -7.53
C ALA A 51 1.30 -15.74 -7.09
N ALA A 52 0.06 -16.24 -7.02
CA ALA A 52 -1.07 -15.49 -6.50
C ALA A 52 -0.87 -15.15 -5.01
N MET A 53 -0.46 -16.13 -4.18
CA MET A 53 -0.15 -15.90 -2.77
C MET A 53 0.94 -14.85 -2.58
N TYR A 54 2.02 -14.93 -3.36
CA TYR A 54 3.07 -13.92 -3.33
C TYR A 54 2.54 -12.52 -3.67
N TYR A 55 1.72 -12.41 -4.71
CA TYR A 55 1.12 -11.13 -5.11
C TYR A 55 0.23 -10.52 -4.03
N PHE A 56 -0.69 -11.30 -3.44
CA PHE A 56 -1.57 -10.81 -2.39
C PHE A 56 -0.81 -10.45 -1.11
N ASN A 57 0.16 -11.27 -0.69
CA ASN A 57 1.02 -10.95 0.45
C ASN A 57 1.81 -9.67 0.22
N LYS A 58 2.32 -9.44 -0.99
CA LYS A 58 3.01 -8.21 -1.35
C LYS A 58 2.09 -6.99 -1.15
N LEU A 59 0.85 -7.07 -1.66
CA LEU A 59 -0.13 -6.00 -1.52
C LEU A 59 -0.48 -5.71 -0.05
N GLU A 60 -0.67 -6.75 0.76
CA GLU A 60 -0.95 -6.61 2.20
C GLU A 60 0.20 -5.89 2.93
N ASN A 61 1.44 -6.27 2.63
CA ASN A 61 2.62 -5.63 3.22
C ASN A 61 2.74 -4.16 2.82
N GLU A 62 2.50 -3.82 1.55
CA GLU A 62 2.51 -2.43 1.07
C GLU A 62 1.44 -1.59 1.78
N LEU A 63 0.23 -2.13 1.96
CA LEU A 63 -0.83 -1.46 2.70
C LEU A 63 -0.48 -1.28 4.18
N ALA A 64 0.06 -2.30 4.83
CA ALA A 64 0.45 -2.22 6.23
C ALA A 64 1.51 -1.12 6.45
N ALA A 65 2.50 -1.05 5.54
CA ALA A 65 3.50 0.01 5.57
C ALA A 65 2.87 1.40 5.42
N GLN A 66 1.94 1.58 4.48
CA GLN A 66 1.27 2.86 4.27
C GLN A 66 0.35 3.26 5.43
N VAL A 67 -0.36 2.31 6.05
CA VAL A 67 -1.11 2.57 7.28
C VAL A 67 -0.18 3.04 8.40
N GLY A 68 1.00 2.42 8.51
CA GLY A 68 2.06 2.88 9.41
C GLY A 68 2.51 4.31 9.12
N HIS A 69 2.81 4.64 7.86
CA HIS A 69 3.18 5.98 7.43
C HIS A 69 2.09 7.02 7.73
N ALA A 70 0.82 6.68 7.47
CA ALA A 70 -0.31 7.55 7.74
C ALA A 70 -0.45 7.85 9.24
N ALA A 71 -0.33 6.82 10.07
CA ALA A 71 -0.42 6.95 11.53
C ALA A 71 0.72 7.81 12.10
N VAL A 72 1.96 7.60 11.64
CA VAL A 72 3.12 8.39 12.09
C VAL A 72 3.01 9.83 11.60
N GLY A 73 2.66 10.05 10.33
CA GLY A 73 2.48 11.39 9.76
C GLY A 73 1.38 12.18 10.48
N LEU A 74 0.26 11.52 10.81
CA LEU A 74 -0.79 12.14 11.61
C LEU A 74 -0.30 12.49 13.01
N TYR A 75 0.39 11.58 13.68
CA TYR A 75 0.91 11.84 15.02
C TYR A 75 1.88 13.02 15.04
N GLN A 76 2.78 13.11 14.07
CA GLN A 76 3.69 14.26 13.92
C GLN A 76 2.91 15.57 13.75
N ALA A 77 1.89 15.60 12.88
CA ALA A 77 1.03 16.76 12.67
C ALA A 77 0.26 17.18 13.94
N LEU A 78 -0.10 16.22 14.81
CA LEU A 78 -0.68 16.52 16.13
C LEU A 78 0.30 17.22 17.06
N GLN A 79 1.58 16.82 17.07
CA GLN A 79 2.58 17.39 17.95
C GLN A 79 2.96 18.84 17.58
N GLU A 80 2.84 19.20 16.30
CA GLU A 80 3.11 20.55 15.80
C GLU A 80 2.08 21.58 16.28
N LYS A 81 0.83 21.18 16.54
CA LYS A 81 -0.23 22.09 16.97
C LYS A 81 -0.55 21.95 18.45
N ASN A 82 -0.31 23.02 19.21
CA ASN A 82 -0.63 23.08 20.64
C ASN A 82 -2.08 22.71 20.96
N SER A 83 -3.04 23.09 20.10
CA SER A 83 -4.46 22.78 20.25
C SER A 83 -4.80 21.29 20.21
N TRP A 84 -3.91 20.45 19.68
CA TRP A 84 -4.12 19.02 19.48
C TRP A 84 -3.34 18.14 20.45
N ARG A 85 -2.48 18.71 21.30
CA ARG A 85 -1.66 17.94 22.26
C ARG A 85 -2.48 17.11 23.23
N GLU A 86 -3.57 17.66 23.76
CA GLU A 86 -4.41 16.92 24.71
C GLU A 86 -5.07 15.70 24.03
N MET A 87 -5.56 15.87 22.80
CA MET A 87 -6.12 14.79 21.99
C MET A 87 -5.06 13.72 21.69
N ALA A 88 -3.85 14.14 21.28
CA ALA A 88 -2.73 13.24 21.03
C ALA A 88 -2.36 12.44 22.28
N TRP A 89 -2.29 13.11 23.44
CA TRP A 89 -1.99 12.49 24.72
C TRP A 89 -3.05 11.46 25.11
N LYS A 90 -4.35 11.81 25.01
CA LYS A 90 -5.46 10.89 25.30
C LYS A 90 -5.44 9.67 24.40
N TRP A 91 -5.20 9.86 23.10
CA TRP A 91 -5.13 8.76 22.15
C TRP A 91 -3.95 7.81 22.46
N ASP A 92 -2.76 8.37 22.74
CA ASP A 92 -1.57 7.59 23.06
C ASP A 92 -1.74 6.81 24.39
N HIS A 93 -2.25 7.47 25.44
CA HIS A 93 -2.50 6.84 26.74
C HIS A 93 -3.68 5.86 26.73
N GLY A 94 -4.58 6.00 25.74
CA GLY A 94 -5.65 5.05 25.45
C GLY A 94 -5.21 3.83 24.64
N GLY A 95 -3.90 3.60 24.47
CA GLY A 95 -3.34 2.48 23.72
C GLY A 95 -3.29 2.69 22.21
N ALA A 96 -3.48 3.93 21.75
CA ALA A 96 -3.42 4.34 20.35
C ALA A 96 -4.30 3.46 19.43
N LYS A 97 -5.57 3.26 19.82
CA LYS A 97 -6.57 2.48 19.06
C LYS A 97 -6.62 2.96 17.59
N LYS A 98 -6.61 2.01 16.66
CA LYS A 98 -6.71 2.24 15.20
C LYS A 98 -7.76 1.29 14.63
N VAL A 99 -8.58 1.80 13.72
CA VAL A 99 -9.54 1.01 12.94
C VAL A 99 -9.26 1.31 11.48
N VAL A 100 -9.03 0.27 10.68
CA VAL A 100 -8.75 0.41 9.25
C VAL A 100 -10.03 0.08 8.48
N VAL A 101 -10.48 1.04 7.69
CA VAL A 101 -11.69 0.93 6.87
C VAL A 101 -11.37 1.21 5.41
N GLN A 102 -12.21 0.68 4.52
CA GLN A 102 -12.00 0.74 3.09
C GLN A 102 -12.70 1.96 2.46
N GLY A 103 -11.90 2.85 1.87
CA GLY A 103 -12.35 3.85 0.89
C GLY A 103 -12.46 3.25 -0.51
N THR A 104 -13.16 3.93 -1.42
CA THR A 104 -13.44 3.39 -2.77
C THR A 104 -12.40 3.81 -3.80
N ASN A 105 -11.90 5.04 -3.72
CA ASN A 105 -10.90 5.61 -4.61
C ASN A 105 -10.34 6.92 -4.01
N MET A 106 -9.37 7.53 -4.69
CA MET A 106 -8.74 8.78 -4.26
C MET A 106 -9.73 9.93 -4.08
N ALA A 107 -10.71 10.10 -4.98
CA ALA A 107 -11.69 11.16 -4.87
C ALA A 107 -12.54 11.03 -3.59
N HIS A 108 -12.98 9.81 -3.28
CA HIS A 108 -13.69 9.52 -2.04
C HIS A 108 -12.82 9.79 -0.80
N LEU A 109 -11.52 9.45 -0.82
CA LEU A 109 -10.61 9.80 0.28
C LEU A 109 -10.50 11.32 0.47
N LEU A 110 -10.45 12.10 -0.61
CA LEU A 110 -10.42 13.57 -0.53
C LEU A 110 -11.74 14.15 0.01
N GLU A 111 -12.88 13.56 -0.36
CA GLU A 111 -14.19 13.93 0.20
C GLU A 111 -14.26 13.67 1.71
N LEU A 112 -13.82 12.50 2.16
CA LEU A 112 -13.73 12.15 3.59
C LEU A 112 -12.79 13.10 4.34
N GLN A 113 -11.66 13.46 3.74
CA GLN A 113 -10.72 14.41 4.30
C GLN A 113 -11.37 15.79 4.48
N ALA A 114 -12.04 16.30 3.43
CA ALA A 114 -12.74 17.58 3.48
C ALA A 114 -13.82 17.60 4.57
N LEU A 115 -14.58 16.50 4.70
CA LEU A 115 -15.58 16.33 5.75
C LEU A 115 -14.95 16.35 7.14
N ALA A 116 -13.88 15.58 7.37
CA ALA A 116 -13.15 15.57 8.65
C ALA A 116 -12.60 16.96 9.01
N MET A 117 -12.03 17.67 8.04
CA MET A 117 -11.53 19.04 8.24
C MET A 117 -12.66 20.02 8.61
N SER A 118 -13.85 19.88 8.02
CA SER A 118 -15.02 20.70 8.38
C SER A 118 -15.48 20.48 9.82
N LEU A 119 -15.23 19.30 10.38
CA LEU A 119 -15.46 18.93 11.78
C LEU A 119 -14.27 19.26 12.70
N SER A 120 -13.25 19.97 12.18
CA SER A 120 -12.00 20.29 12.89
C SER A 120 -11.21 19.05 13.36
N LEU A 121 -11.40 17.91 12.69
CA LEU A 121 -10.64 16.69 12.96
C LEU A 121 -9.27 16.76 12.29
N PRO A 122 -8.17 16.46 13.00
CA PRO A 122 -6.86 16.29 12.41
C PRO A 122 -6.86 15.13 11.41
N THR A 123 -6.25 15.38 10.24
CA THR A 123 -6.13 14.38 9.17
C THR A 123 -4.72 14.36 8.60
N TYR A 124 -4.30 13.21 8.08
CA TYR A 124 -3.09 13.08 7.30
C TYR A 124 -3.32 12.15 6.12
N LEU A 125 -3.11 12.63 4.91
CA LEU A 125 -3.23 11.84 3.70
C LEU A 125 -1.84 11.45 3.23
N VAL A 126 -1.58 10.14 3.13
CA VAL A 126 -0.35 9.64 2.51
C VAL A 126 -0.47 9.90 1.01
N GLN A 127 0.19 10.96 0.57
CA GLN A 127 0.51 11.21 -0.81
C GLN A 127 2.01 11.04 -0.95
N ASP A 128 2.45 10.21 -1.90
CA ASP A 128 3.87 10.14 -2.26
C ASP A 128 4.36 11.56 -2.60
N ALA A 129 5.59 11.91 -2.19
CA ALA A 129 6.06 13.27 -1.95
C ALA A 129 6.28 14.15 -3.22
N GLY A 130 5.42 14.03 -4.23
CA GLY A 130 5.41 14.89 -5.41
C GLY A 130 6.56 14.64 -6.38
N ARG A 131 7.27 13.50 -6.30
CA ARG A 131 8.33 13.12 -7.25
C ARG A 131 7.95 12.00 -8.21
N THR A 132 6.77 11.44 -8.07
CA THR A 132 6.32 10.30 -8.85
C THR A 132 4.87 10.51 -9.23
N GLN A 133 4.59 10.44 -10.53
CA GLN A 133 3.27 10.18 -11.05
C GLN A 133 2.87 8.83 -10.45
N VAL A 134 1.91 8.83 -9.52
CA VAL A 134 1.46 7.63 -8.81
C VAL A 134 1.31 6.50 -9.83
N GLU A 135 2.21 5.51 -9.79
CA GLU A 135 2.06 4.34 -10.65
C GLU A 135 0.71 3.71 -10.34
N ALA A 136 0.04 3.23 -11.38
CA ALA A 136 -1.21 2.49 -11.24
C ALA A 136 -0.97 1.32 -10.26
N GLY A 137 -1.40 1.48 -8.99
CA GLY A 137 -1.16 0.51 -7.94
C GLY A 137 -0.69 1.07 -6.58
N SER A 138 -0.20 2.31 -6.48
CA SER A 138 0.14 2.86 -5.16
C SER A 138 -1.13 3.07 -4.34
N ARG A 139 -1.28 2.28 -3.27
CA ARG A 139 -2.38 2.44 -2.32
C ARG A 139 -2.26 3.83 -1.67
N THR A 140 -3.40 4.45 -1.36
CA THR A 140 -3.44 5.78 -0.71
C THR A 140 -4.18 5.59 0.61
N VAL A 141 -3.64 6.14 1.69
CA VAL A 141 -4.22 6.01 3.04
C VAL A 141 -4.49 7.39 3.61
N LEU A 142 -5.72 7.60 4.09
CA LEU A 142 -6.11 8.74 4.90
C LEU A 142 -6.19 8.33 6.36
N ALA A 143 -5.44 8.99 7.23
CA ALA A 143 -5.58 8.88 8.67
C ALA A 143 -6.40 10.05 9.21
N ILE A 144 -7.31 9.75 10.15
CA ILE A 144 -8.15 10.71 10.87
C ILE A 144 -8.10 10.33 12.35
N VAL A 145 -8.06 11.32 13.24
CA VAL A 145 -8.09 11.11 14.70
C VAL A 145 -9.08 12.06 15.35
N GLY A 146 -9.71 11.61 16.42
CA GLY A 146 -10.68 12.37 17.19
C GLY A 146 -11.46 11.46 18.13
N GLU A 147 -12.45 12.05 18.80
CA GLU A 147 -13.43 11.28 19.57
C GLU A 147 -14.18 10.32 18.65
N GLU A 148 -14.49 9.12 19.15
CA GLU A 148 -15.05 8.02 18.35
C GLU A 148 -16.35 8.44 17.62
N GLU A 149 -17.24 9.16 18.31
CA GLU A 149 -18.48 9.69 17.72
C GLU A 149 -18.21 10.65 16.56
N MET A 150 -17.22 11.55 16.70
CA MET A 150 -16.87 12.52 15.67
C MET A 150 -16.22 11.86 14.46
N VAL A 151 -15.36 10.86 14.69
CA VAL A 151 -14.73 10.10 13.61
C VAL A 151 -15.78 9.26 12.86
N ASN A 152 -16.73 8.66 13.58
CA ASN A 152 -17.81 7.87 12.99
C ASN A 152 -18.75 8.70 12.10
N ASN A 153 -18.90 10.00 12.36
CA ASN A 153 -19.63 10.90 11.44
C ASN A 153 -18.96 11.00 10.05
N VAL A 154 -17.67 10.66 9.95
CA VAL A 154 -16.91 10.64 8.68
C VAL A 154 -16.82 9.23 8.12
N THR A 155 -16.47 8.24 8.95
CA THR A 155 -16.08 6.90 8.48
C THR A 155 -17.01 5.77 8.89
N GLY A 156 -18.07 6.05 9.67
CA GLY A 156 -18.91 5.02 10.27
C GLY A 156 -19.75 4.18 9.30
N SER A 157 -19.92 4.65 8.05
CA SER A 157 -20.59 3.90 6.98
C SER A 157 -19.65 3.03 6.15
N LEU A 158 -18.33 3.15 6.37
CA LEU A 158 -17.32 2.43 5.62
C LEU A 158 -17.16 0.99 6.15
N LYS A 159 -16.76 0.08 5.26
CA LYS A 159 -16.51 -1.32 5.63
C LYS A 159 -15.14 -1.45 6.27
N LEU A 160 -15.01 -2.37 7.23
CA LEU A 160 -13.71 -2.81 7.73
C LEU A 160 -12.90 -3.43 6.58
N LEU A 161 -11.60 -3.16 6.59
CA LEU A 161 -10.65 -3.69 5.61
C LEU A 161 -10.20 -5.11 5.97
#